data_AF-A0A1X0JLL0-F1
#
_entry.id   AF-A0A1X0JLL0-F1
#
_cell.length_a   1.000
_cell.length_b   1.000
_cell.length_c   1.000
_cell.angle_alpha   90.00
_cell.angle_beta   90.00
_cell.angle_gamma   90.00
#
_symmetry.space_group_name_H-M   'P 1'
#
loop_
_entity.id
_entity.type
_entity.pdbx_description
1 polymer ?
#
loop_
_entity_poly.entity_id
_entity_poly.type
_entity_poly.pdbx_seq_one_letter_code
_entity_poly.pdbx_strand_id
1 'polypeptide(L)'
;MSEIPADLHYTEEHEWVQRTGDDTVRVGITDYAQSALGDVVFVQLPDVGADVTAGESFGEVESTKSVSDLYAPLSAKVLAVNGDLEGNPQLVNSDPYGAGWLLDLQVDSGALADGLGKLLDADGYRATVSE
;
A
#
# COMPACT_ATOMS: atom_id res chain seq x y z
N MET A 1 -10.06 7.26 -15.72
CA MET A 1 -8.61 7.31 -15.57
C MET A 1 -8.32 7.41 -14.10
N SER A 2 -7.73 6.36 -13.54
CA SER A 2 -7.34 6.35 -12.14
C SER A 2 -6.19 7.33 -11.89
N GLU A 3 -6.17 7.94 -10.71
CA GLU A 3 -5.06 8.81 -10.32
C GLU A 3 -3.81 7.96 -10.04
N ILE A 4 -2.65 8.40 -10.55
CA ILE A 4 -1.36 7.75 -10.32
C ILE A 4 -0.32 8.86 -10.05
N PRO A 5 -0.14 9.27 -8.78
CA PRO A 5 0.84 10.29 -8.40
C PRO A 5 2.28 10.01 -8.86
N ALA A 6 2.95 11.02 -9.41
CA ALA A 6 4.28 10.85 -10.00
C ALA A 6 5.43 10.67 -8.98
N ASP A 7 5.19 11.00 -7.72
CA ASP A 7 6.15 11.00 -6.62
C ASP A 7 6.13 9.73 -5.76
N LEU A 8 5.33 8.74 -6.14
CA LEU A 8 5.21 7.44 -5.48
C LEU A 8 5.90 6.34 -6.28
N HIS A 9 6.22 5.26 -5.58
CA HIS A 9 6.57 3.97 -6.18
C HIS A 9 5.38 3.02 -6.06
N TYR A 10 5.37 1.96 -6.85
CA TYR A 10 4.22 1.06 -6.97
C TYR A 10 4.62 -0.41 -7.13
N THR A 11 3.71 -1.31 -6.78
CA THR A 11 3.82 -2.75 -7.04
C THR A 11 2.94 -3.19 -8.22
N GLU A 12 3.23 -4.35 -8.78
CA GLU A 12 2.34 -4.96 -9.80
C GLU A 12 0.97 -5.32 -9.20
N GLU A 13 0.96 -5.63 -7.89
CA GLU A 13 -0.19 -5.95 -7.05
C GLU A 13 -0.99 -4.72 -6.59
N HIS A 14 -0.65 -3.53 -7.11
CA HIS A 14 -1.42 -2.29 -6.95
C HIS A 14 -1.36 -1.63 -5.56
N GLU A 15 -0.26 -1.83 -4.84
CA GLU A 15 0.12 -0.97 -3.72
C GLU A 15 0.96 0.22 -4.20
N TRP A 16 0.94 1.29 -3.40
CA TRP A 16 1.85 2.41 -3.54
C TRP A 16 2.75 2.53 -2.31
N VAL A 17 3.95 3.10 -2.52
CA VAL A 17 4.97 3.33 -1.50
C VAL A 17 5.44 4.78 -1.56
N GLN A 18 5.29 5.50 -0.46
CA GLN A 18 5.80 6.85 -0.26
C GLN A 18 6.95 6.83 0.74
N ARG A 19 8.11 7.39 0.39
CA ARG A 19 9.16 7.61 1.38
C ARG A 19 8.80 8.80 2.28
N THR A 20 8.66 8.55 3.58
CA THR A 20 8.28 9.56 4.58
C THR A 20 9.41 9.92 5.55
N GLY A 21 10.50 9.14 5.56
CA GLY A 21 11.68 9.41 6.36
C GLY A 21 12.96 8.79 5.77
N ASP A 22 14.04 8.82 6.55
CA ASP A 22 15.33 8.28 6.13
C ASP A 22 15.27 6.76 5.90
N ASP A 23 14.54 6.05 6.75
CA ASP A 23 14.38 4.59 6.80
C ASP A 23 12.90 4.16 6.83
N THR A 24 11.98 5.10 6.63
CA THR A 24 10.53 4.89 6.78
C THR A 24 9.79 5.12 5.47
N VAL A 25 8.87 4.21 5.16
CA VAL A 25 7.94 4.33 4.04
C VAL A 25 6.50 4.15 4.50
N ARG A 26 5.57 4.78 3.79
CA ARG A 26 4.13 4.60 3.92
C ARG A 26 3.61 3.77 2.77
N VAL A 27 2.68 2.87 3.07
CA VAL A 27 2.06 1.97 2.09
C VAL A 27 0.54 2.15 2.08
N GLY A 28 -0.05 2.07 0.90
CA GLY A 28 -1.50 1.96 0.70
C GLY A 28 -1.84 1.26 -0.60
N ILE A 29 -3.12 1.15 -0.96
CA ILE A 29 -3.54 0.66 -2.28
C ILE A 29 -3.87 1.81 -3.22
N THR A 30 -3.70 1.58 -4.52
CA THR A 30 -3.92 2.58 -5.56
C THR A 30 -5.40 2.91 -5.79
N ASP A 31 -5.66 4.04 -6.45
CA ASP A 31 -7.00 4.41 -6.89
C ASP A 31 -7.61 3.37 -7.87
N TYR A 32 -6.77 2.77 -8.70
CA TYR A 32 -7.19 1.65 -9.54
C TYR A 32 -7.66 0.45 -8.70
N ALA A 33 -6.87 0.05 -7.70
CA ALA A 33 -7.20 -1.10 -6.83
C ALA A 33 -8.49 -0.89 -6.04
N GLN A 34 -8.65 0.25 -5.37
CA GLN A 34 -9.85 0.52 -4.60
C GLN A 34 -11.10 0.54 -5.50
N SER A 35 -10.98 1.10 -6.72
CA SER A 35 -12.10 1.13 -7.66
C SER A 35 -12.46 -0.27 -8.18
N ALA A 36 -11.47 -1.14 -8.37
CA ALA A 36 -11.67 -2.52 -8.80
C ALA A 36 -12.31 -3.38 -7.69
N LEU A 37 -11.93 -3.16 -6.43
CA LEU A 37 -12.54 -3.79 -5.26
C LEU A 37 -13.99 -3.32 -5.06
N GLY A 38 -14.25 -2.03 -5.29
CA GLY A 38 -15.49 -1.36 -4.89
C GLY A 38 -15.49 -0.99 -3.41
N ASP A 39 -16.68 -0.70 -2.90
CA ASP A 39 -16.90 -0.20 -1.53
C ASP A 39 -16.25 -1.10 -0.46
N VAL A 40 -15.14 -0.64 0.10
CA VAL A 40 -14.37 -1.34 1.13
C VAL A 40 -15.16 -1.30 2.44
N VAL A 41 -15.30 -2.46 3.07
CA VAL A 41 -16.04 -2.66 4.31
C VAL A 41 -15.16 -3.15 5.45
N PHE A 42 -13.98 -3.67 5.15
CA PHE A 42 -13.06 -4.18 6.15
C PHE A 42 -11.62 -4.14 5.64
N VAL A 43 -10.68 -3.91 6.56
CA VAL A 43 -9.23 -3.92 6.30
C VAL A 43 -8.56 -4.63 7.46
N GLN A 44 -7.85 -5.72 7.18
CA GLN A 44 -7.02 -6.43 8.15
C GLN A 44 -5.56 -6.03 7.96
N LEU A 45 -4.96 -5.50 9.00
CA LEU A 45 -3.56 -5.09 9.03
C LEU A 45 -2.79 -5.86 10.10
N PRO A 46 -1.47 -6.05 9.94
CA PRO A 46 -0.63 -6.71 10.93
C PRO A 46 -0.47 -5.86 12.20
N ASP A 47 -0.04 -6.49 13.29
CA ASP A 47 0.28 -5.77 14.51
C ASP A 47 1.50 -4.85 14.35
N VAL A 48 1.46 -3.70 15.00
CA VAL A 48 2.64 -2.82 15.12
C VAL A 48 3.79 -3.60 15.76
N GLY A 49 4.94 -3.56 15.09
CA GLY A 49 6.14 -4.24 15.49
C GLY A 49 6.34 -5.63 14.86
N ALA A 50 5.39 -6.14 14.09
CA ALA A 50 5.57 -7.34 13.28
C ALA A 50 6.62 -7.14 12.18
N ASP A 51 7.32 -8.21 11.83
CA ASP A 51 8.18 -8.26 10.65
C ASP A 51 7.36 -8.69 9.43
N VAL A 52 7.56 -8.03 8.30
CA VAL A 52 6.98 -8.38 7.00
C VAL A 52 8.10 -8.68 5.99
N THR A 53 7.84 -9.58 5.06
CA THR A 53 8.80 -9.99 4.01
C THR A 53 8.29 -9.54 2.65
N ALA A 54 9.15 -8.91 1.83
CA ALA A 54 8.78 -8.49 0.49
C ALA A 54 8.11 -9.62 -0.32
N GLY A 55 6.94 -9.34 -0.89
CA GLY A 55 6.13 -10.27 -1.68
C GLY A 55 5.29 -11.27 -0.88
N GLU A 56 5.39 -11.29 0.45
CA GLU A 56 4.50 -12.06 1.31
C GLU A 56 3.28 -11.23 1.74
N SER A 57 2.12 -11.89 1.89
CA SER A 57 0.92 -11.22 2.38
C SER A 57 1.09 -10.83 3.85
N PHE A 58 0.73 -9.58 4.18
CA PHE A 58 0.69 -9.07 5.54
C PHE A 58 -0.74 -8.87 6.07
N GLY A 59 -1.74 -8.94 5.19
CA GLY A 59 -3.11 -8.55 5.50
C GLY A 59 -4.03 -8.69 4.29
N GLU A 60 -5.24 -8.15 4.41
CA GLU A 60 -6.26 -8.20 3.36
C GLU A 60 -7.17 -6.97 3.41
N VAL A 61 -7.73 -6.62 2.25
CA VAL A 61 -8.77 -5.61 2.09
C VAL A 61 -10.02 -6.27 1.51
N GLU A 62 -11.16 -6.02 2.14
CA GLU A 62 -12.43 -6.63 1.78
C GLU A 62 -13.48 -5.57 1.42
N SER A 63 -14.16 -5.80 0.30
CA SER A 63 -15.35 -5.09 -0.14
C SER A 63 -16.57 -6.00 -0.01
N THR A 64 -17.76 -5.45 -0.28
CA THR A 64 -18.99 -6.28 -0.36
C THR A 64 -18.99 -7.32 -1.47
N LYS A 65 -18.00 -7.30 -2.37
CA LYS A 65 -17.94 -8.16 -3.57
C LYS A 65 -16.71 -9.05 -3.63
N SER A 66 -15.61 -8.67 -2.99
CA SER A 66 -14.31 -9.31 -3.17
C SER A 66 -13.41 -9.09 -1.97
N VAL A 67 -12.48 -10.01 -1.78
CA VAL A 67 -11.37 -9.91 -0.84
C VAL A 67 -10.08 -9.95 -1.65
N SER A 68 -9.14 -9.09 -1.32
CA SER A 68 -7.79 -9.10 -1.90
C SER A 68 -6.76 -9.12 -0.78
N ASP A 69 -5.76 -9.97 -0.94
CA ASP A 69 -4.55 -9.93 -0.11
C ASP A 69 -3.82 -8.59 -0.32
N LEU A 70 -3.06 -8.19 0.71
CA LEU A 70 -2.13 -7.08 0.71
C LEU A 70 -0.72 -7.63 0.90
N TYR A 71 0.19 -7.31 -0.01
CA TYR A 71 1.55 -7.84 -0.04
C TYR A 71 2.55 -6.79 0.43
N ALA A 72 3.60 -7.22 1.13
CA ALA A 72 4.62 -6.28 1.57
C ALA A 72 5.47 -5.85 0.36
N PRO A 73 5.59 -4.55 0.05
CA PRO A 73 6.44 -4.10 -1.05
C PRO A 73 7.93 -4.23 -0.71
N LEU A 74 8.27 -4.26 0.58
CA LEU A 74 9.64 -4.30 1.12
C LEU A 74 9.67 -5.18 2.37
N SER A 75 10.79 -5.89 2.59
CA SER A 75 11.03 -6.55 3.88
C SER A 75 11.35 -5.50 4.93
N ALA A 76 10.58 -5.47 6.00
CA ALA A 76 10.54 -4.34 6.92
C ALA A 76 9.87 -4.70 8.25
N LYS A 77 9.91 -3.77 9.21
CA LYS A 77 9.17 -3.84 10.46
C LYS A 77 8.00 -2.86 10.44
N VAL A 78 6.81 -3.31 10.84
CA VAL A 78 5.62 -2.44 10.92
C VAL A 78 5.82 -1.42 12.05
N LEU A 79 5.80 -0.13 11.72
CA LEU A 79 5.92 0.96 12.69
C LEU A 79 4.57 1.50 13.15
N ALA A 80 3.62 1.60 12.23
CA ALA A 80 2.29 2.11 12.49
C ALA A 80 1.29 1.48 11.53
N VAL A 81 0.04 1.41 11.95
CA VAL A 81 -1.11 1.05 11.12
C VAL A 81 -2.15 2.17 11.21
N ASN A 82 -2.95 2.33 10.17
CA ASN A 82 -3.99 3.34 10.14
C ASN A 82 -5.22 2.89 10.95
N GLY A 83 -5.27 3.30 12.22
CA GLY A 83 -6.38 3.00 13.12
C GLY A 83 -7.73 3.59 12.67
N ASP A 84 -7.74 4.60 11.79
CA ASP A 84 -8.99 5.20 11.32
C ASP A 84 -9.82 4.23 10.44
N LEU A 85 -9.17 3.22 9.86
CA LEU A 85 -9.80 2.23 8.97
C LEU A 85 -10.70 1.23 9.70
N GLU A 86 -10.55 1.05 11.03
CA GLU A 86 -11.42 0.18 11.82
C GLU A 86 -12.86 0.72 11.85
N GLY A 87 -13.01 2.05 11.93
CA GLY A 87 -14.30 2.72 11.90
C GLY A 87 -14.69 3.28 10.53
N ASN A 88 -13.71 3.53 9.66
CA ASN A 88 -13.90 4.22 8.38
C ASN A 88 -13.12 3.54 7.23
N PRO A 89 -13.39 2.26 6.90
CA PRO A 89 -12.66 1.55 5.85
C PRO A 89 -12.77 2.21 4.46
N GLN A 90 -13.85 2.96 4.23
CA GLN A 90 -14.11 3.75 3.01
C GLN A 90 -13.09 4.88 2.77
N LEU A 91 -12.22 5.19 3.72
CA LEU A 91 -11.08 6.09 3.47
C LEU A 91 -10.16 5.52 2.38
N VAL A 92 -10.05 4.20 2.28
CA VAL A 92 -9.34 3.53 1.19
C VAL A 92 -9.96 3.87 -0.17
N ASN A 93 -11.29 3.97 -0.26
CA ASN A 93 -11.97 4.34 -1.50
C ASN A 93 -11.90 5.85 -1.80
N SER A 94 -12.08 6.69 -0.78
CA SER A 94 -12.29 8.13 -0.95
C SER A 94 -11.01 8.96 -0.98
N ASP A 95 -9.92 8.46 -0.37
CA ASP A 95 -8.62 9.12 -0.35
C ASP A 95 -7.47 8.08 -0.29
N PRO A 96 -7.33 7.22 -1.32
CA PRO A 96 -6.40 6.07 -1.32
C PRO A 96 -4.93 6.45 -1.09
N TYR A 97 -4.54 7.67 -1.49
CA TYR A 97 -3.17 8.19 -1.36
C TYR A 97 -2.96 9.12 -0.16
N GLY A 98 -4.02 9.44 0.57
CA GLY A 98 -4.00 10.33 1.74
C GLY A 98 -4.47 9.60 2.99
N ALA A 99 -5.68 9.89 3.44
CA ALA A 99 -6.28 9.33 4.65
C ALA A 99 -6.52 7.80 4.58
N GLY A 100 -6.54 7.21 3.39
CA GLY A 100 -6.69 5.78 3.13
C GLY A 100 -5.40 4.96 3.18
N TRP A 101 -4.27 5.54 3.61
CA TRP A 101 -3.03 4.80 3.83
C TRP A 101 -3.24 3.61 4.78
N LEU A 102 -2.45 2.56 4.62
CA LEU A 102 -2.62 1.31 5.38
C LEU A 102 -1.66 1.25 6.57
N LEU A 103 -0.36 1.32 6.30
CA LEU A 103 0.68 1.16 7.32
C LEU A 103 1.97 1.90 6.97
N ASP A 104 2.78 2.14 8.00
CA ASP A 104 4.15 2.66 7.88
C ASP A 104 5.13 1.54 8.21
N LEU A 105 6.18 1.41 7.40
CA LEU A 105 7.22 0.38 7.51
C LEU A 105 8.58 1.02 7.77
N GLN A 106 9.33 0.43 8.71
CA GLN A 106 10.76 0.68 8.88
C GLN A 106 11.57 -0.32 8.08
N VAL A 107 12.33 0.18 7.12
CA VAL A 107 13.24 -0.60 6.28
C VAL A 107 14.66 -0.36 6.76
N ASP A 108 15.54 -1.36 6.65
CA ASP A 108 16.97 -1.12 6.89
C ASP A 108 17.47 0.02 5.98
N SER A 109 18.10 1.04 6.57
CA SER A 109 18.48 2.27 5.87
C SER A 109 19.46 2.00 4.73
N GLY A 110 20.28 0.94 4.83
CA GLY A 110 21.20 0.52 3.77
C GLY A 110 20.50 -0.23 2.63
N ALA A 111 19.30 -0.74 2.86
CA ALA A 111 18.51 -1.50 1.88
C ALA A 111 17.40 -0.67 1.22
N LEU A 112 16.98 0.45 1.80
CA LEU A 112 15.81 1.20 1.32
C LEU A 112 15.95 1.69 -0.12
N ALA A 113 17.08 2.30 -0.49
CA ALA A 113 17.27 2.85 -1.84
C ALA A 113 17.21 1.75 -2.91
N ASP A 114 17.87 0.61 -2.65
CA ASP A 114 17.86 -0.55 -3.54
C ASP A 114 16.47 -1.22 -3.59
N GLY A 115 15.74 -1.20 -2.48
CA GLY A 115 14.37 -1.71 -2.41
C GLY A 115 13.42 -0.88 -3.28
N LEU A 116 13.43 0.45 -3.11
CA LEU A 116 12.61 1.36 -3.91
C LEU A 116 12.96 1.29 -5.40
N GLY A 117 14.25 1.14 -5.76
CA GLY A 117 14.68 1.00 -7.14
C GLY A 117 14.21 -0.28 -7.86
N LYS A 118 13.62 -1.24 -7.14
CA LYS A 118 12.99 -2.44 -7.72
C LYS A 118 11.48 -2.30 -7.91
N LEU A 119 10.88 -1.29 -7.29
CA LEU A 119 9.46 -0.99 -7.46
C LEU A 119 9.26 -0.20 -8.76
N LEU A 120 8.01 -0.16 -9.22
CA LEU A 120 7.63 0.60 -10.40
C LEU A 120 7.56 2.09 -10.06
N ASP A 121 7.97 2.94 -10.99
CA ASP A 121 7.56 4.35 -10.96
C ASP A 121 6.13 4.50 -11.50
N ALA A 122 5.62 5.73 -11.49
CA ALA A 122 4.26 6.01 -11.96
C ALA A 122 4.02 5.63 -13.43
N ASP A 123 5.02 5.77 -14.30
CA ASP A 123 4.90 5.43 -15.72
C ASP A 123 4.94 3.92 -15.94
N GLY A 124 5.81 3.22 -15.20
CA GLY A 124 5.87 1.76 -15.16
C GLY A 124 4.57 1.16 -14.65
N TYR A 125 4.01 1.68 -13.56
CA TYR A 125 2.72 1.24 -13.05
C TYR A 125 1.58 1.53 -14.01
N ARG A 126 1.55 2.72 -14.62
CA ARG A 126 0.53 3.06 -15.63
C ARG A 126 0.53 2.09 -16.82
N ALA A 127 1.67 1.49 -17.16
CA ALA A 127 1.76 0.50 -18.22
C ALA A 127 1.19 -0.88 -17.83
N THR A 128 1.03 -1.19 -16.54
CA THR A 128 0.48 -2.48 -16.07
C THR A 128 -1.04 -2.44 -15.95
N VAL A 129 -1.62 -1.28 -15.67
CA VAL A 129 -3.07 -1.10 -15.61
C VAL A 129 -3.63 -0.74 -16.98
N SER A 130 -4.54 -1.57 -17.49
CA SER A 130 -5.26 -1.30 -18.74
C SER A 130 -6.48 -0.43 -18.44
N GLU A 131 -6.57 0.74 -19.07
CA GLU A 131 -7.80 1.56 -19.07
C GLU A 131 -8.89 1.01 -19.98
#